data_AF-A0A258TCN3-F1
#
_entry.id   AF-A0A258TCN3-F1
#
_cell.length_a   1.000
_cell.length_b   1.000
_cell.length_c   1.000
_cell.angle_alpha   90.00
_cell.angle_beta   90.00
_cell.angle_gamma   90.00
#
_symmetry.space_group_name_H-M   'P 1'
#
loop_
_entity.id
_entity.type
_entity.pdbx_description
1 polymer ?
#
loop_
_entity_poly.entity_id
_entity_poly.type
_entity_poly.pdbx_seq_one_letter_code
_entity_poly.pdbx_strand_id
1 'polypeptide(L)'
;MSVGRPELRAVRSLVRLDISSNLLLQLSAARQGGAASGQYVMSDQPASSRVIYMIALLDLLRDAGGALPSTVIYEHLRASGRVPAGDLATIQSSGETRFAKEVRFARLELVQAGLLNLGTPGQWSLSETGWGTFLTPAEARALIRHRRHGAEVKAVLASLPGPTTGPRPTAYAATVMRTITDRSYAYAFRFGKADVWKIGHAQDVDARLVEVNRHVPVELLSLSWSIFARHACADSLAAHRLEQQLFGELSDCRTQGERVQCSRERLVLAWRRQCPTTELL
;
A
#
# COMPACT_ATOMS: atom_id res chain seq x y z
N MET A 1 53.44 14.39 -13.28
CA MET A 1 52.68 14.77 -12.06
C MET A 1 51.25 14.30 -12.27
N SER A 2 50.91 13.17 -11.64
CA SER A 2 49.66 12.44 -11.80
C SER A 2 48.83 12.62 -10.54
N VAL A 3 47.58 13.08 -10.65
CA VAL A 3 46.68 13.24 -9.51
C VAL A 3 45.51 12.29 -9.73
N GLY A 4 45.52 11.18 -8.97
CA GLY A 4 44.50 10.14 -8.99
C GLY A 4 43.19 10.62 -8.37
N ARG A 5 42.07 10.27 -9.01
CA ARG A 5 40.72 10.37 -8.42
C ARG A 5 40.41 9.09 -7.65
N PRO A 6 39.83 9.16 -6.44
CA PRO A 6 39.36 7.97 -5.75
C PRO A 6 37.97 7.56 -6.27
N GLU A 7 37.84 6.29 -6.67
CA GLU A 7 36.56 5.61 -6.85
C GLU A 7 35.87 5.44 -5.49
N LEU A 8 34.69 6.03 -5.32
CA LEU A 8 33.78 5.71 -4.22
C LEU A 8 32.83 4.60 -4.66
N ARG A 9 33.21 3.34 -4.43
CA ARG A 9 32.28 2.21 -4.37
C ARG A 9 31.47 2.29 -3.09
N ALA A 10 30.23 2.76 -3.18
CA ALA A 10 29.24 2.59 -2.12
C ALA A 10 28.52 1.25 -2.29
N VAL A 11 28.90 0.26 -1.48
CA VAL A 11 28.17 -0.99 -1.28
C VAL A 11 26.87 -0.67 -0.54
N ARG A 12 25.75 -0.58 -1.26
CA ARG A 12 24.41 -0.63 -0.66
C ARG A 12 24.00 -2.08 -0.49
N SER A 13 24.44 -2.68 0.61
CA SER A 13 23.85 -3.91 1.15
C SER A 13 22.46 -3.58 1.70
N LEU A 14 21.42 -3.97 0.97
CA LEU A 14 20.04 -3.94 1.44
C LEU A 14 19.81 -5.19 2.30
N VAL A 15 19.78 -5.02 3.62
CA VAL A 15 19.24 -6.03 4.53
C VAL A 15 17.73 -6.09 4.30
N ARG A 16 17.28 -6.98 3.41
CA ARG A 16 15.90 -7.46 3.41
C ARG A 16 15.75 -8.36 4.63
N LEU A 17 15.01 -7.90 5.64
CA LEU A 17 14.53 -8.78 6.70
C LEU A 17 13.51 -9.72 6.07
N ASP A 18 13.95 -10.94 5.76
CA ASP A 18 13.18 -11.97 5.08
C ASP A 18 12.26 -12.72 6.06
N ILE A 19 11.27 -12.00 6.59
CA ILE A 19 10.29 -12.53 7.56
C ILE A 19 9.33 -13.51 6.88
N SER A 20 9.02 -13.29 5.60
CA SER A 20 8.14 -14.16 4.80
C SER A 20 8.73 -15.55 4.57
N SER A 21 10.06 -15.64 4.39
CA SER A 21 10.74 -16.94 4.27
C SER A 21 10.66 -17.76 5.55
N ASN A 22 10.70 -17.15 6.74
CA ASN A 22 10.61 -17.89 8.00
C ASN A 22 9.20 -18.49 8.22
N LEU A 23 8.13 -17.72 7.93
CA LEU A 23 6.77 -18.25 8.00
C LEU A 23 6.54 -19.39 6.99
N LEU A 24 7.04 -19.25 5.76
CA LEU A 24 6.94 -20.31 4.74
C LEU A 24 7.77 -21.55 5.09
N LEU A 25 8.94 -21.37 5.72
CA LEU A 25 9.74 -22.46 6.27
C LEU A 25 9.02 -23.18 7.42
N GLN A 26 8.37 -22.44 8.33
CA GLN A 26 7.58 -23.02 9.42
C GLN A 26 6.38 -23.83 8.89
N LEU A 27 5.68 -23.30 7.89
CA LEU A 27 4.57 -24.02 7.23
C LEU A 27 5.07 -25.27 6.48
N SER A 28 6.26 -25.20 5.87
CA SER A 28 6.88 -26.34 5.17
C SER A 28 7.39 -27.41 6.15
N ALA A 29 7.96 -27.02 7.29
CA ALA A 29 8.42 -27.92 8.34
C ALA A 29 7.25 -28.65 9.01
N ALA A 30 6.10 -27.98 9.19
CA ALA A 30 4.88 -28.61 9.69
C ALA A 30 4.34 -29.73 8.78
N ARG A 31 4.71 -29.75 7.49
CA ARG A 31 4.38 -30.86 6.58
C ARG A 31 5.30 -32.07 6.72
N GLN A 32 6.53 -31.87 7.22
CA GLN A 32 7.53 -32.94 7.35
C GLN A 32 7.52 -33.61 8.74
N GLY A 33 6.96 -32.95 9.76
CA GLY A 33 6.77 -33.52 11.10
C GLY A 33 5.44 -34.27 11.23
N GLY A 34 5.50 -35.60 11.26
CA GLY A 34 4.33 -36.47 11.38
C GLY A 34 3.45 -36.24 12.62
N ALA A 35 2.14 -36.34 12.39
CA ALA A 35 1.05 -36.75 13.29
C ALA A 35 1.19 -36.46 14.80
N ALA A 36 0.90 -35.22 15.21
CA ALA A 36 0.34 -34.97 16.53
C ALA A 36 -1.19 -35.01 16.43
N SER A 37 -1.78 -36.11 16.88
CA SER A 37 -3.22 -36.36 16.95
C SER A 37 -3.88 -35.49 18.02
N GLY A 38 -4.02 -34.20 17.74
CA GLY A 38 -4.98 -33.32 18.41
C GLY A 38 -6.19 -33.17 17.51
N GLN A 39 -7.30 -33.85 17.84
CA GLN A 39 -8.59 -33.62 17.18
C GLN A 39 -9.10 -32.21 17.55
N TYR A 40 -8.58 -31.20 16.85
CA TYR A 40 -9.25 -29.92 16.75
C TYR A 40 -10.29 -30.07 15.65
N VAL A 41 -11.57 -30.11 16.05
CA VAL A 41 -12.71 -30.05 15.12
C VAL A 41 -12.68 -28.65 14.49
N MET A 42 -11.89 -28.50 13.43
CA MET A 42 -11.95 -27.34 12.54
C MET A 42 -13.33 -27.38 11.90
N SER A 43 -14.22 -26.50 12.36
CA SER A 43 -15.56 -26.36 11.80
C SER A 43 -15.48 -26.20 10.28
N ASP A 44 -16.42 -26.85 9.59
CA ASP A 44 -16.57 -26.95 8.14
C ASP A 44 -17.05 -25.62 7.54
N GLN A 45 -16.44 -24.51 7.96
CA GLN A 45 -16.75 -23.18 7.47
C GLN A 45 -16.17 -23.03 6.06
N PRO A 46 -16.99 -22.66 5.06
CA PRO A 46 -16.51 -22.49 3.70
C PRO A 46 -15.36 -21.48 3.69
N ALA A 47 -14.31 -21.80 2.94
CA ALA A 47 -13.17 -20.90 2.83
C ALA A 47 -13.63 -19.53 2.30
N SER A 48 -13.18 -18.44 2.94
CA SER A 48 -13.50 -17.09 2.47
C SER A 48 -13.05 -16.90 1.03
N SER A 49 -13.76 -16.09 0.23
CA SER A 49 -13.45 -15.89 -1.18
C SER A 49 -11.97 -15.58 -1.46
N ARG A 50 -11.36 -14.72 -0.63
CA ARG A 50 -9.93 -14.38 -0.73
C ARG A 50 -9.00 -15.59 -0.71
N VAL A 51 -9.25 -16.53 0.20
CA VAL A 51 -8.46 -17.76 0.34
C VAL A 51 -8.54 -18.59 -0.92
N ILE A 52 -9.76 -18.72 -1.47
CA ILE A 52 -9.99 -19.46 -2.72
C ILE A 52 -9.22 -18.81 -3.87
N TYR A 53 -9.28 -17.48 -4.01
CA TYR A 53 -8.54 -16.78 -5.06
C TYR A 53 -7.03 -16.83 -4.88
N MET A 54 -6.50 -16.79 -3.65
CA MET A 54 -5.05 -16.93 -3.44
C MET A 54 -4.51 -18.24 -3.98
N ILE A 55 -5.23 -19.34 -3.72
CA ILE A 55 -4.85 -20.68 -4.20
C ILE A 55 -5.01 -20.75 -5.72
N ALA A 56 -6.17 -20.32 -6.24
CA ALA A 56 -6.45 -20.34 -7.68
C ALA A 56 -5.47 -19.49 -8.49
N LEU A 57 -4.99 -18.37 -7.96
CA LEU A 57 -4.00 -17.52 -8.62
C LEU A 57 -2.63 -18.19 -8.76
N LEU A 58 -2.15 -18.85 -7.70
CA LEU A 58 -0.87 -19.56 -7.76
C LEU A 58 -0.93 -20.74 -8.74
N ASP A 59 -2.04 -21.49 -8.72
CA ASP A 59 -2.26 -22.59 -9.66
C ASP A 59 -2.30 -22.09 -11.09
N LEU A 60 -3.14 -21.09 -11.37
CA LEU A 60 -3.27 -20.51 -12.71
C LEU A 60 -1.94 -19.99 -13.26
N LEU A 61 -1.17 -19.29 -12.44
CA LEU A 61 0.12 -18.76 -12.88
C LEU A 61 1.13 -19.89 -13.12
N ARG A 62 1.14 -20.95 -12.30
CA ARG A 62 2.01 -22.12 -12.53
C ARG A 62 1.65 -22.81 -13.84
N ASP A 63 0.36 -23.06 -14.08
CA ASP A 63 -0.14 -23.70 -15.29
C ASP A 63 0.19 -22.89 -16.56
N ALA A 64 0.28 -21.56 -16.42
CA ALA A 64 0.60 -20.65 -17.52
C ALA A 64 2.11 -20.36 -17.70
N GLY A 65 3.00 -21.10 -17.03
CA GLY A 65 4.46 -20.89 -17.18
C GLY A 65 5.01 -19.74 -16.33
N GLY A 66 4.27 -19.32 -15.31
CA GLY A 66 4.73 -18.43 -14.24
C GLY A 66 4.31 -16.97 -14.37
N ALA A 67 3.76 -16.54 -15.50
CA ALA A 67 3.35 -15.15 -15.70
C ALA A 67 2.15 -15.02 -16.65
N LEU A 68 1.21 -14.14 -16.31
CA LEU A 68 0.07 -13.78 -17.17
C LEU A 68 -0.28 -12.30 -17.07
N PRO A 69 -0.85 -11.70 -18.13
CA PRO A 69 -1.51 -10.40 -18.03
C PRO A 69 -2.68 -10.45 -17.03
N SER A 70 -2.88 -9.38 -16.29
CA SER A 70 -3.93 -9.30 -15.27
C SER A 70 -5.33 -9.50 -15.85
N THR A 71 -5.59 -8.97 -17.05
CA THR A 71 -6.86 -9.14 -17.77
C THR A 71 -7.19 -10.60 -18.02
N VAL A 72 -6.22 -11.35 -18.55
CA VAL A 72 -6.30 -12.80 -18.81
C VAL A 72 -6.55 -13.57 -17.50
N ILE A 73 -5.90 -13.18 -16.40
CA ILE A 73 -6.11 -13.79 -15.08
C ILE A 73 -7.58 -13.65 -14.63
N TYR A 74 -8.16 -12.45 -14.74
CA TYR A 74 -9.56 -12.24 -14.37
C TYR A 74 -10.52 -13.06 -15.24
N GLU A 75 -10.26 -13.17 -16.54
CA GLU A 75 -11.05 -13.99 -17.47
C GLU A 75 -10.97 -15.48 -17.12
N HIS A 76 -9.76 -16.01 -16.94
CA HIS A 76 -9.55 -17.40 -16.55
C HIS A 76 -10.19 -17.74 -15.21
N LEU A 77 -10.05 -16.88 -14.20
CA LEU A 77 -10.67 -17.12 -12.90
C LEU A 77 -12.20 -17.18 -13.02
N ARG A 78 -12.83 -16.30 -13.83
CA ARG A 78 -14.29 -16.37 -14.09
C ARG A 78 -14.70 -17.68 -14.75
N ALA A 79 -13.91 -18.16 -15.71
CA ALA A 79 -14.20 -19.38 -16.46
C ALA A 79 -13.88 -20.68 -15.68
N SER A 80 -13.00 -20.61 -14.67
CA SER A 80 -12.46 -21.78 -13.97
C SER A 80 -13.46 -22.55 -13.10
N GLY A 81 -14.65 -22.02 -12.85
CA GLY A 81 -15.60 -22.58 -11.88
C GLY A 81 -15.17 -22.45 -10.41
N ARG A 82 -14.00 -21.84 -10.13
CA ARG A 82 -13.49 -21.61 -8.76
C ARG A 82 -13.98 -20.30 -8.13
N VAL A 83 -14.94 -19.62 -8.77
CA VAL A 83 -15.52 -18.38 -8.24
C VAL A 83 -16.62 -18.73 -7.22
N PRO A 84 -16.49 -18.30 -5.95
CA PRO A 84 -17.53 -18.50 -4.95
C PRO A 84 -18.88 -17.92 -5.38
N ALA A 85 -19.95 -18.62 -5.01
CA ALA A 85 -21.30 -18.22 -5.35
C ALA A 85 -21.60 -16.78 -4.88
N GLY A 86 -22.17 -15.97 -5.78
CA GLY A 86 -22.56 -14.59 -5.51
C GLY A 86 -21.45 -13.55 -5.65
N ASP A 87 -20.17 -13.92 -5.76
CA ASP A 87 -19.08 -12.94 -5.88
C ASP A 87 -19.16 -12.13 -7.19
N LEU A 88 -19.64 -12.73 -8.27
CA LEU A 88 -19.86 -12.05 -9.56
C LEU A 88 -21.09 -11.14 -9.53
N ALA A 89 -22.14 -11.55 -8.81
CA ALA A 89 -23.42 -10.82 -8.74
C ALA A 89 -23.40 -9.67 -7.73
N THR A 90 -22.55 -9.76 -6.70
CA THR A 90 -22.47 -8.75 -5.64
C THR A 90 -21.70 -7.52 -6.13
N ILE A 91 -22.42 -6.42 -6.39
CA ILE A 91 -21.83 -5.11 -6.68
C ILE A 91 -21.66 -4.34 -5.38
N GLN A 92 -20.47 -3.77 -5.17
CA GLN A 92 -20.17 -2.95 -3.99
C GLN A 92 -20.64 -1.51 -4.18
N SER A 93 -20.66 -0.73 -3.09
CA SER A 93 -20.96 0.71 -3.16
C SER A 93 -19.98 1.50 -4.05
N SER A 94 -18.80 0.95 -4.34
CA SER A 94 -17.84 1.50 -5.29
C SER A 94 -18.19 1.24 -6.77
N GLY A 95 -19.23 0.45 -7.06
CA GLY A 95 -19.54 -0.05 -8.41
C GLY A 95 -18.69 -1.25 -8.85
N GLU A 96 -17.68 -1.64 -8.07
CA GLU A 96 -16.84 -2.83 -8.33
C GLU A 96 -17.57 -4.11 -7.88
N THR A 97 -17.39 -5.23 -8.60
CA THR A 97 -17.89 -6.53 -8.11
C THR A 97 -17.06 -7.05 -6.94
N ARG A 98 -17.67 -7.82 -6.04
CA ARG A 98 -16.95 -8.48 -4.93
C ARG A 98 -15.82 -9.38 -5.45
N PHE A 99 -16.05 -10.08 -6.57
CA PHE A 99 -15.03 -10.84 -7.29
C PHE A 99 -13.78 -10.00 -7.61
N ALA A 100 -13.94 -8.86 -8.28
CA ALA A 100 -12.81 -8.05 -8.71
C ALA A 100 -11.97 -7.55 -7.52
N LYS A 101 -12.67 -7.11 -6.47
CA LYS A 101 -12.06 -6.69 -5.20
C LYS A 101 -11.30 -7.81 -4.50
N GLU A 102 -11.90 -8.99 -4.35
CA GLU A 102 -11.29 -10.08 -3.60
C GLU A 102 -10.11 -10.71 -4.35
N VAL A 103 -10.14 -10.78 -5.68
CA VAL A 103 -8.97 -11.17 -6.49
C VAL A 103 -7.83 -10.15 -6.32
N ARG A 104 -8.13 -8.86 -6.35
CA ARG A 104 -7.13 -7.80 -6.12
C ARG A 104 -6.50 -7.91 -4.73
N PHE A 105 -7.31 -8.18 -3.70
CA PHE A 105 -6.78 -8.40 -2.36
C PHE A 105 -5.98 -9.70 -2.25
N ALA A 106 -6.43 -10.80 -2.85
CA ALA A 106 -5.68 -12.05 -2.89
C ALA A 106 -4.28 -11.84 -3.49
N ARG A 107 -4.17 -11.13 -4.62
CA ARG A 107 -2.88 -10.74 -5.19
C ARG A 107 -2.02 -9.97 -4.18
N LEU A 108 -2.60 -8.96 -3.52
CA LEU A 108 -1.87 -8.15 -2.54
C LEU A 108 -1.29 -9.01 -1.40
N GLU A 109 -2.07 -9.96 -0.87
CA GLU A 109 -1.59 -10.90 0.15
C GLU A 109 -0.42 -11.75 -0.37
N LEU A 110 -0.52 -12.27 -1.61
CA LEU A 110 0.54 -13.09 -2.21
C LEU A 110 1.82 -12.30 -2.51
N VAL A 111 1.70 -11.07 -3.02
CA VAL A 111 2.83 -10.17 -3.23
C VAL A 111 3.54 -9.87 -1.91
N GLN A 112 2.78 -9.59 -0.86
CA GLN A 112 3.33 -9.29 0.47
C GLN A 112 4.00 -10.51 1.10
N ALA A 113 3.45 -11.70 0.86
CA ALA A 113 4.08 -12.97 1.24
C ALA A 113 5.32 -13.31 0.37
N GLY A 114 5.68 -12.47 -0.60
CA GLY A 114 6.81 -12.71 -1.50
C GLY A 114 6.57 -13.84 -2.50
N LEU A 115 5.32 -14.27 -2.70
CA LEU A 115 4.94 -15.35 -3.63
C LEU A 115 4.67 -14.85 -5.06
N LEU A 116 4.40 -13.56 -5.21
CA LEU A 116 4.28 -12.88 -6.50
C LEU A 116 5.26 -11.72 -6.59
N ASN A 117 5.79 -11.47 -7.78
CA ASN A 117 6.62 -10.30 -8.04
C ASN A 117 5.77 -9.05 -8.23
N LEU A 118 6.31 -7.90 -7.81
CA LEU A 118 5.83 -6.55 -8.15
C LEU A 118 6.24 -6.14 -9.59
N GLY A 119 6.33 -7.09 -10.52
CA GLY A 119 6.92 -6.91 -11.84
C GLY A 119 6.17 -5.94 -12.76
N THR A 120 6.36 -6.11 -14.06
CA THR A 120 5.84 -5.24 -15.13
C THR A 120 4.38 -4.83 -14.91
N PRO A 121 4.04 -3.53 -15.01
CA PRO A 121 2.66 -3.08 -14.93
C PRO A 121 1.73 -3.89 -15.84
N GLY A 122 0.58 -4.31 -15.31
CA GLY A 122 -0.39 -5.13 -16.06
C GLY A 122 -0.06 -6.62 -16.18
N GLN A 123 1.11 -7.08 -15.70
CA GLN A 123 1.48 -8.51 -15.69
C GLN A 123 1.69 -9.00 -14.26
N TRP A 124 1.16 -10.18 -13.92
CA TRP A 124 1.39 -10.83 -12.63
C TRP A 124 2.25 -12.06 -12.87
N SER A 125 3.26 -12.27 -12.03
CA SER A 125 4.20 -13.37 -12.16
C SER A 125 4.57 -13.95 -10.81
N LEU A 126 4.79 -15.26 -10.76
CA LEU A 126 5.36 -15.95 -9.61
C LEU A 126 6.77 -15.46 -9.32
N SER A 127 7.09 -15.29 -8.04
CA SER A 127 8.48 -15.24 -7.59
C SER A 127 9.10 -16.63 -7.61
N GLU A 128 10.40 -16.72 -7.38
CA GLU A 128 11.08 -18.02 -7.17
C GLU A 128 10.44 -18.81 -6.02
N THR A 129 10.13 -18.14 -4.90
CA THR A 129 9.39 -18.75 -3.78
C THR A 129 7.97 -19.16 -4.16
N GLY A 130 7.29 -18.35 -4.97
CA GLY A 130 5.94 -18.63 -5.47
C GLY A 130 5.85 -19.92 -6.28
N TRP A 131 6.87 -20.22 -7.09
CA TRP A 131 6.95 -21.44 -7.88
C TRP A 131 6.91 -22.71 -7.04
N GLY A 132 7.65 -22.73 -5.92
CA GLY A 132 7.70 -23.88 -5.02
C GLY A 132 6.53 -23.97 -4.04
N THR A 133 5.64 -22.97 -4.01
CA THR A 133 4.62 -22.85 -2.96
C THR A 133 3.24 -23.31 -3.44
N PHE A 134 2.66 -24.26 -2.69
CA PHE A 134 1.29 -24.73 -2.86
C PHE A 134 0.52 -24.45 -1.58
N LEU A 135 -0.39 -23.48 -1.61
CA LEU A 135 -1.15 -23.09 -0.43
C LEU A 135 -2.35 -24.00 -0.21
N THR A 136 -2.48 -24.52 1.00
CA THR A 136 -3.73 -25.03 1.54
C THR A 136 -4.63 -23.88 2.01
N PRO A 137 -5.94 -24.10 2.17
CA PRO A 137 -6.82 -23.09 2.76
C PRO A 137 -6.38 -22.62 4.15
N ALA A 138 -5.78 -23.50 4.95
CA ALA A 138 -5.26 -23.18 6.28
C ALA A 138 -4.06 -22.23 6.21
N GLU A 139 -3.10 -22.49 5.31
CA GLU A 139 -1.91 -21.66 5.09
C GLU A 139 -2.29 -20.30 4.49
N ALA A 140 -3.19 -20.25 3.51
CA ALA A 140 -3.69 -18.99 2.97
C ALA A 140 -4.40 -18.14 4.05
N ARG A 141 -5.19 -18.76 4.94
CA ARG A 141 -5.75 -18.06 6.11
C ARG A 141 -4.66 -17.57 7.06
N ALA A 142 -3.59 -18.35 7.25
CA ALA A 142 -2.45 -17.96 8.07
C ALA A 142 -1.74 -16.74 7.49
N LEU A 143 -1.53 -16.67 6.17
CA LEU A 143 -0.95 -15.50 5.49
C LEU A 143 -1.81 -14.24 5.70
N ILE A 144 -3.13 -14.35 5.48
CA ILE A 144 -4.07 -13.23 5.70
C ILE A 144 -4.05 -12.77 7.17
N ARG A 145 -4.02 -13.72 8.11
CA ARG A 145 -3.92 -13.42 9.54
C ARG A 145 -2.58 -12.79 9.89
N HIS A 146 -1.47 -13.30 9.37
CA HIS A 146 -0.14 -12.76 9.58
C HIS A 146 -0.04 -11.32 9.07
N ARG A 147 -0.76 -10.94 8.01
CA ARG A 147 -0.88 -9.53 7.61
C ARG A 147 -1.69 -8.71 8.61
N ARG A 148 -2.88 -9.20 9.02
CA ARG A 148 -3.68 -8.53 10.07
C ARG A 148 -2.92 -8.41 11.39
N HIS A 149 -2.03 -9.36 11.62
CA HIS A 149 -1.11 -9.47 12.72
C HIS A 149 0.34 -9.22 12.29
N GLY A 150 0.59 -8.34 11.31
CA GLY A 150 1.93 -7.74 11.09
C GLY A 150 2.42 -6.99 12.35
N ALA A 151 1.56 -6.96 13.37
CA ALA A 151 1.87 -7.11 14.79
C ALA A 151 2.83 -8.25 15.21
N GLU A 152 3.45 -9.09 14.38
CA GLU A 152 4.45 -10.05 14.87
C GLU A 152 5.85 -9.45 14.98
N VAL A 153 6.12 -8.34 14.27
CA VAL A 153 7.16 -7.38 14.70
C VAL A 153 6.79 -6.80 16.08
N LYS A 154 5.49 -6.65 16.39
CA LYS A 154 4.99 -6.24 17.71
C LYS A 154 5.05 -7.38 18.75
N ALA A 155 5.13 -8.65 18.34
CA ALA A 155 5.19 -9.82 19.22
C ALA A 155 6.63 -10.20 19.60
N VAL A 156 7.60 -10.04 18.69
CA VAL A 156 9.04 -10.13 19.04
C VAL A 156 9.49 -8.89 19.84
N LEU A 157 8.91 -7.71 19.59
CA LEU A 157 9.00 -6.55 20.50
C LEU A 157 8.30 -6.79 21.85
N ALA A 158 7.42 -7.79 21.96
CA ALA A 158 6.68 -8.12 23.18
C ALA A 158 7.37 -9.16 24.09
N SER A 159 8.43 -9.83 23.61
CA SER A 159 9.21 -10.82 24.39
C SER A 159 10.50 -10.25 25.00
N LEU A 160 10.83 -8.99 24.72
CA LEU A 160 11.59 -8.12 25.62
C LEU A 160 10.68 -7.79 26.84
N PRO A 161 11.17 -7.31 28.02
CA PRO A 161 10.32 -7.05 29.19
C PRO A 161 8.97 -6.42 28.77
N GLY A 162 7.89 -7.16 29.05
CA GLY A 162 6.72 -7.26 28.17
C GLY A 162 5.94 -5.97 27.90
N PRO A 163 5.07 -5.95 26.87
CA PRO A 163 4.26 -4.79 26.55
C PRO A 163 3.22 -4.64 27.66
N THR A 164 3.31 -3.55 28.38
CA THR A 164 2.17 -3.03 29.13
C THR A 164 0.96 -3.11 28.20
N THR A 165 -0.13 -3.78 28.60
CA THR A 165 -1.45 -3.28 28.22
C THR A 165 -1.38 -1.82 28.59
N GLY A 166 -1.17 -0.95 27.60
CA GLY A 166 -1.03 0.47 27.85
C GLY A 166 -2.21 0.84 28.74
N PRO A 167 -1.98 1.62 29.82
CA PRO A 167 -3.06 2.01 30.72
C PRO A 167 -4.26 2.39 29.87
N ARG A 168 -5.42 1.75 30.14
CA ARG A 168 -6.71 2.05 29.51
C ARG A 168 -6.76 3.56 29.28
N PRO A 169 -6.71 4.09 28.03
CA PRO A 169 -6.18 5.42 27.73
C PRO A 169 -6.55 6.41 28.82
N THR A 170 -5.68 6.54 29.81
CA THR A 170 -5.78 7.63 30.76
C THR A 170 -5.42 8.83 29.94
N ALA A 171 -6.12 9.95 30.15
CA ALA A 171 -5.82 11.20 29.48
C ALA A 171 -4.30 11.44 29.57
N TYR A 172 -3.59 11.18 28.48
CA TYR A 172 -2.16 11.30 28.43
C TYR A 172 -1.92 12.56 27.60
N ALA A 173 -1.38 13.56 28.28
CA ALA A 173 -0.85 14.73 27.62
C ALA A 173 0.56 14.37 27.13
N ALA A 174 0.70 14.09 25.84
CA ALA A 174 2.00 14.18 25.20
C ALA A 174 2.24 15.62 24.80
N THR A 175 3.41 16.14 25.16
CA THR A 175 3.96 17.32 24.49
C THR A 175 4.71 16.81 23.27
N VAL A 176 4.08 16.89 22.10
CA VAL A 176 4.76 16.63 20.82
C VAL A 176 5.63 17.86 20.54
N MET A 177 6.91 17.77 20.86
CA MET A 177 7.88 18.77 20.42
C MET A 177 8.18 18.52 18.94
N ARG A 178 7.66 19.39 18.07
CA ARG A 178 8.12 19.49 16.69
C ARG A 178 9.03 20.71 16.62
N THR A 179 10.16 20.57 15.96
CA THR A 179 11.00 21.71 15.59
C THR A 179 10.23 22.52 14.56
N ILE A 180 9.48 23.53 15.02
CA ILE A 180 8.63 24.34 14.14
C ILE A 180 9.50 25.16 13.19
N THR A 181 10.72 25.51 13.60
CA THR A 181 11.63 26.43 12.91
C THR A 181 12.16 25.93 11.57
N ASP A 182 11.97 24.66 11.24
CA ASP A 182 12.44 24.12 9.98
C ASP A 182 11.59 24.63 8.82
N ARG A 183 12.26 25.05 7.75
CA ARG A 183 11.63 25.45 6.50
C ARG A 183 10.65 24.36 6.04
N SER A 184 9.44 24.78 5.70
CA SER A 184 8.37 23.89 5.27
C SER A 184 7.71 24.43 4.02
N TYR A 185 6.95 23.60 3.32
CA TYR A 185 6.32 23.97 2.06
C TYR A 185 4.83 23.68 2.14
N ALA A 186 4.00 24.61 1.67
CA ALA A 186 2.65 24.27 1.22
C ALA A 186 2.74 23.79 -0.23
N TYR A 187 1.99 22.75 -0.59
CA TYR A 187 2.00 22.17 -1.93
C TYR A 187 0.59 21.87 -2.44
N ALA A 188 0.48 21.79 -3.77
CA ALA A 188 -0.65 21.18 -4.46
C ALA A 188 -0.12 20.08 -5.39
N PHE A 189 -0.67 18.88 -5.24
CA PHE A 189 -0.48 17.79 -6.20
C PHE A 189 -1.68 17.70 -7.14
N ARG A 190 -1.43 17.43 -8.42
CA ARG A 190 -2.45 17.14 -9.43
C ARG A 190 -2.56 15.64 -9.64
N PHE A 191 -3.77 15.10 -9.74
CA PHE A 191 -3.97 13.71 -10.10
C PHE A 191 -4.04 13.53 -11.63
N GLY A 192 -2.94 13.10 -12.24
CA GLY A 192 -2.83 12.95 -13.69
C GLY A 192 -3.16 14.24 -14.45
N LYS A 193 -4.12 14.16 -15.39
CA LYS A 193 -4.64 15.32 -16.14
C LYS A 193 -5.97 15.85 -15.59
N ALA A 194 -6.47 15.28 -14.49
CA ALA A 194 -7.74 15.68 -13.93
C ALA A 194 -7.63 17.01 -13.18
N ASP A 195 -8.78 17.66 -12.99
CA ASP A 195 -8.95 18.86 -12.18
C ASP A 195 -9.23 18.49 -10.71
N VAL A 196 -8.43 17.54 -10.22
CA VAL A 196 -8.47 17.02 -8.85
C VAL A 196 -7.11 17.27 -8.22
N TRP A 197 -7.15 17.95 -7.06
CA TRP A 197 -5.97 18.45 -6.39
C TRP A 197 -5.92 17.97 -4.95
N LYS A 198 -4.71 17.66 -4.48
CA LYS A 198 -4.43 17.41 -3.07
C LYS A 198 -3.58 18.55 -2.55
N ILE A 199 -4.09 19.28 -1.56
CA ILE A 199 -3.41 20.42 -0.94
C ILE A 199 -2.90 19.97 0.43
N GLY A 200 -1.68 20.35 0.80
CA GLY A 200 -1.13 20.04 2.11
C GLY A 200 0.15 20.80 2.39
N HIS A 201 0.83 20.46 3.48
CA HIS A 201 2.19 20.92 3.77
C HIS A 201 3.15 19.79 4.12
N ALA A 202 4.44 20.00 3.84
CA ALA A 202 5.52 19.06 4.17
C ALA A 202 6.89 19.78 4.21
N GLN A 203 7.82 19.24 4.99
CA GLN A 203 9.23 19.67 4.97
C GLN A 203 9.94 19.21 3.68
N ASP A 204 9.61 18.00 3.21
CA ASP A 204 10.11 17.42 1.95
C ASP A 204 8.91 17.04 1.06
N VAL A 205 8.64 17.87 0.06
CA VAL A 205 7.50 17.71 -0.86
C VAL A 205 7.69 16.49 -1.76
N ASP A 206 8.92 16.20 -2.17
CA ASP A 206 9.25 15.10 -3.07
C ASP A 206 9.10 13.75 -2.37
N ALA A 207 9.60 13.63 -1.13
CA ALA A 207 9.38 12.45 -0.31
C ALA A 207 7.88 12.23 -0.02
N ARG A 208 7.14 13.32 0.25
CA ARG A 208 5.70 13.26 0.46
C ARG A 208 4.94 12.82 -0.80
N LEU A 209 5.36 13.25 -1.99
CA LEU A 209 4.78 12.81 -3.25
C LEU A 209 4.93 11.29 -3.43
N VAL A 210 6.13 10.77 -3.17
CA VAL A 210 6.40 9.32 -3.24
C VAL A 210 5.49 8.56 -2.28
N GLU A 211 5.35 9.03 -1.04
CA GLU A 211 4.48 8.41 -0.03
C GLU A 211 3.02 8.38 -0.49
N VAL A 212 2.48 9.50 -0.96
CA VAL A 212 1.09 9.60 -1.44
C VAL A 212 0.86 8.66 -2.63
N ASN A 213 1.82 8.56 -3.56
CA ASN A 213 1.72 7.69 -4.73
C ASN A 213 1.79 6.19 -4.40
N ARG A 214 2.34 5.77 -3.25
CA ARG A 214 2.29 4.36 -2.81
C ARG A 214 0.87 3.82 -2.63
N HIS A 215 -0.10 4.71 -2.48
CA HIS A 215 -1.51 4.37 -2.31
C HIS A 215 -2.33 4.43 -3.60
N VAL A 216 -1.70 4.82 -4.72
CA VAL A 216 -2.33 4.84 -6.03
C VAL A 216 -1.92 3.59 -6.79
N PRO A 217 -2.86 2.76 -7.28
CA PRO A 217 -2.54 1.63 -8.14
C PRO A 217 -2.21 2.13 -9.56
N VAL A 218 -1.03 2.75 -9.70
CA VAL A 218 -0.56 3.39 -10.94
C VAL A 218 -0.51 2.39 -12.10
N GLU A 219 -0.32 1.11 -11.82
CA GLU A 219 -0.26 0.03 -12.81
C GLU A 219 -1.62 -0.27 -13.45
N LEU A 220 -2.71 0.08 -12.76
CA LEU A 220 -4.08 -0.13 -13.26
C LEU A 220 -4.64 1.14 -13.89
N LEU A 221 -4.36 2.29 -13.27
CA LEU A 221 -4.96 3.56 -13.69
C LEU A 221 -4.11 4.30 -14.72
N SER A 222 -2.81 4.03 -14.80
CA SER A 222 -1.83 4.87 -15.53
C SER A 222 -1.90 6.35 -15.12
N LEU A 223 -2.37 6.62 -13.90
CA LEU A 223 -2.49 7.95 -13.29
C LEU A 223 -1.72 7.96 -11.99
N SER A 224 -1.07 9.07 -11.68
CA SER A 224 -0.36 9.32 -10.42
C SER A 224 -0.53 10.78 -10.01
N TRP A 225 -0.18 11.08 -8.76
CA TRP A 225 -0.02 12.45 -8.32
C TRP A 225 1.29 13.03 -8.86
N SER A 226 1.25 14.27 -9.34
CA SER A 226 2.43 15.07 -9.69
C SER A 226 2.41 16.41 -8.97
N ILE A 227 3.57 17.01 -8.74
CA ILE A 227 3.66 18.35 -8.14
C ILE A 227 3.15 19.37 -9.17
N PHE A 228 2.20 20.19 -8.76
CA PHE A 228 1.68 21.29 -9.57
C PHE A 228 2.13 22.65 -9.04
N ALA A 229 2.11 22.82 -7.73
CA ALA A 229 2.59 24.03 -7.08
C ALA A 229 3.26 23.68 -5.75
N ARG A 230 4.26 24.47 -5.37
CA ARG A 230 4.81 24.48 -4.02
C ARG A 230 5.24 25.90 -3.65
N HIS A 231 5.04 26.27 -2.40
CA HIS A 231 5.47 27.56 -1.86
C HIS A 231 6.27 27.33 -0.59
N ALA A 232 7.49 27.85 -0.56
CA ALA A 232 8.36 27.76 0.60
C ALA A 232 7.90 28.74 1.68
N CYS A 233 7.63 28.24 2.87
CA CYS A 233 7.27 29.01 4.04
C CYS A 233 8.44 29.05 5.04
N ALA A 234 8.43 30.07 5.91
CA ALA A 234 9.45 30.21 6.94
C ALA A 234 9.51 29.00 7.87
N ASP A 235 8.34 28.45 8.22
CA ASP A 235 8.18 27.35 9.16
C ASP A 235 6.95 26.49 8.83
N SER A 236 6.79 25.39 9.56
CA SER A 236 5.64 24.49 9.40
C SER A 236 4.29 25.14 9.78
N LEU A 237 4.28 26.15 10.67
CA LEU A 237 3.06 26.82 11.08
C LEU A 237 2.54 27.75 9.98
N ALA A 238 3.44 28.47 9.31
CA ALA A 238 3.15 29.31 8.15
C ALA A 238 2.66 28.46 6.98
N ALA A 239 3.29 27.32 6.71
CA ALA A 239 2.84 26.38 5.67
C ALA A 239 1.43 25.83 5.96
N HIS A 240 1.17 25.42 7.22
CA HIS A 240 -0.15 24.99 7.63
C HIS A 240 -1.19 26.11 7.55
N ARG A 241 -0.85 27.35 7.94
CA ARG A 241 -1.76 28.51 7.83
C ARG A 241 -2.16 28.76 6.37
N LEU A 242 -1.19 28.72 5.45
CA LEU A 242 -1.43 28.85 4.02
C LEU A 242 -2.34 27.73 3.49
N GLU A 243 -2.10 26.49 3.89
CA GLU A 243 -3.00 25.36 3.58
C GLU A 243 -4.44 25.63 4.05
N GLN A 244 -4.64 26.07 5.29
CA GLN A 244 -5.98 26.36 5.82
C GLN A 244 -6.65 27.54 5.08
N GLN A 245 -5.90 28.56 4.67
CA GLN A 245 -6.43 29.67 3.86
C GLN A 245 -6.91 29.17 2.49
N LEU A 246 -6.14 28.31 1.83
CA LEU A 246 -6.53 27.68 0.57
C LEU A 246 -7.79 26.83 0.72
N PHE A 247 -7.93 26.06 1.80
CA PHE A 247 -9.16 25.30 2.05
C PHE A 247 -10.37 26.18 2.36
N GLY A 248 -10.17 27.34 3.01
CA GLY A 248 -11.23 28.33 3.20
C GLY A 248 -11.73 28.88 1.87
N GLU A 249 -10.81 29.28 0.99
CA GLU A 249 -11.11 29.86 -0.32
C GLU A 249 -11.70 28.84 -1.32
N LEU A 250 -11.31 27.57 -1.20
CA LEU A 250 -11.78 26.47 -2.06
C LEU A 250 -12.81 25.57 -1.34
N SER A 251 -13.50 26.10 -0.32
CA SER A 251 -14.42 25.34 0.52
C SER A 251 -15.57 24.71 -0.26
N ASP A 252 -16.11 25.42 -1.25
CA ASP A 252 -17.16 24.95 -2.16
C ASP A 252 -16.69 23.84 -3.14
N CYS A 253 -15.38 23.70 -3.31
CA CYS A 253 -14.76 22.71 -4.20
C CYS A 253 -14.23 21.48 -3.44
N ARG A 254 -14.42 21.40 -2.11
CA ARG A 254 -13.91 20.27 -1.30
C ARG A 254 -14.68 18.99 -1.62
N THR A 255 -13.95 17.89 -1.81
CA THR A 255 -14.54 16.58 -2.01
C THR A 255 -14.47 15.74 -0.74
N GLN A 256 -13.26 15.35 -0.34
CA GLN A 256 -13.04 14.57 0.87
C GLN A 256 -11.65 14.82 1.45
N GLY A 257 -11.58 15.14 2.74
CA GLY A 257 -10.32 15.40 3.44
C GLY A 257 -9.55 16.57 2.83
N GLU A 258 -8.29 16.30 2.46
CA GLU A 258 -7.34 17.28 1.90
C GLU A 258 -7.45 17.45 0.37
N ARG A 259 -8.60 17.10 -0.24
CA ARG A 259 -8.81 17.13 -1.69
C ARG A 259 -9.85 18.16 -2.11
N VAL A 260 -9.58 18.79 -3.24
CA VAL A 260 -10.48 19.72 -3.93
C VAL A 260 -10.61 19.35 -5.40
N GLN A 261 -11.76 19.64 -5.99
CA GLN A 261 -12.04 19.46 -7.42
C GLN A 261 -12.48 20.79 -8.01
N CYS A 262 -11.60 21.44 -8.78
CA CYS A 262 -11.83 22.75 -9.39
C CYS A 262 -10.90 22.95 -10.59
N SER A 263 -11.22 23.90 -11.47
CA SER A 263 -10.36 24.17 -12.64
C SER A 263 -8.96 24.64 -12.22
N ARG A 264 -7.98 24.44 -13.10
CA ARG A 264 -6.61 24.91 -12.91
C ARG A 264 -6.56 26.41 -12.60
N GLU A 265 -7.33 27.22 -13.33
CA GLU A 265 -7.36 28.68 -13.19
C GLU A 265 -7.87 29.07 -11.81
N ARG A 266 -8.89 28.37 -11.30
CA ARG A 266 -9.43 28.61 -9.97
C ARG A 266 -8.41 28.29 -8.87
N LEU A 267 -7.71 27.16 -8.97
CA LEU A 267 -6.65 26.82 -8.02
C LEU A 267 -5.52 27.85 -8.06
N VAL A 268 -5.06 28.24 -9.26
CA VAL A 268 -3.98 29.22 -9.43
C VAL A 268 -4.38 30.59 -8.88
N LEU A 269 -5.63 31.03 -9.09
CA LEU A 269 -6.12 32.30 -8.57
C LEU A 269 -6.14 32.30 -7.04
N ALA A 270 -6.68 31.24 -6.42
CA ALA A 270 -6.66 31.08 -4.98
C ALA A 270 -5.23 31.07 -4.43
N TRP A 271 -4.34 30.34 -5.10
CA TRP A 271 -2.94 30.28 -4.70
C TRP A 271 -2.23 31.63 -4.76
N ARG A 272 -2.40 32.37 -5.86
CA ARG A 272 -1.77 33.70 -6.05
C ARG A 272 -2.28 34.74 -5.07
N ARG A 273 -3.55 34.67 -4.65
CA ARG A 273 -4.11 35.57 -3.63
C ARG A 273 -3.43 35.41 -2.28
N GLN A 274 -3.10 34.17 -1.90
CA GLN A 274 -2.43 33.89 -0.64
C GLN A 274 -0.90 34.07 -0.76
N CYS A 275 -0.30 33.77 -1.92
CA CYS A 275 1.15 33.75 -2.15
C CYS A 275 1.51 34.23 -3.58
N PRO A 276 1.75 35.55 -3.78
CA PRO A 276 2.02 36.13 -5.09
C PRO A 276 3.27 35.56 -5.79
N THR A 277 4.29 35.20 -5.02
CA THR A 277 5.61 34.78 -5.52
C THR A 277 5.72 33.26 -5.75
N THR A 278 4.59 32.57 -5.94
CA THR A 278 4.59 31.10 -6.06
C THR A 278 5.15 30.63 -7.40
N GLU A 279 6.04 29.64 -7.32
CA GLU A 279 6.50 28.85 -8.46
C GLU A 279 5.45 27.79 -8.82
N LEU A 280 4.84 27.92 -10.01
CA LEU A 280 3.97 26.90 -10.59
C LEU A 280 4.81 26.03 -11.51
N LEU A 281 4.73 24.71 -11.35
CA LEU A 281 5.51 23.72 -12.11
C LEU A 281 4.70 23.11 -13.25
#